data_AF-A0A6P3G9E5-F1
#
_entry.id   AF-A0A6P3G9E5-F1
#
_cell.length_a   1.000
_cell.length_b   1.000
_cell.length_c   1.000
_cell.angle_alpha   90.00
_cell.angle_beta   90.00
_cell.angle_gamma   90.00
#
_symmetry.space_group_name_H-M   'P 1'
#
loop_
_entity.id
_entity.type
_entity.pdbx_description
1 polymer ?
#
loop_
_entity_poly.entity_id
_entity_poly.type
_entity_poly.pdbx_seq_one_letter_code
_entity_poly.pdbx_strand_id
1 'polypeptide(L)'
;MGLSLLCALLVFAGVAPAEADMLDLNEMVRQVTGKIPIFFYSSYGCYCGIGGQGQPRDATDWCCHEHDCCYRHLKSDNCDISFDHYDYTFFQGNVQC
;
A
#
# COMPACT_ATOMS: atom_id res chain seq x y z
N MET A 1 -30.59 -8.20 7.17
CA MET A 1 -30.02 -8.98 8.30
C MET A 1 -29.02 -10.04 7.82
N GLY A 2 -29.31 -10.85 6.78
CA GLY A 2 -28.37 -11.87 6.29
C GLY A 2 -27.08 -11.35 5.65
N LEU A 3 -27.14 -10.23 4.92
CA LEU A 3 -25.97 -9.69 4.22
C LEU A 3 -24.87 -9.17 5.18
N SER A 4 -25.26 -8.49 6.27
CA SER A 4 -24.31 -8.02 7.29
C SER A 4 -23.64 -9.16 8.06
N LEU A 5 -24.35 -10.27 8.29
CA LEU A 5 -23.80 -11.48 8.91
C LEU A 5 -22.80 -12.19 7.99
N LEU A 6 -23.08 -12.24 6.68
CA LEU A 6 -22.14 -12.75 5.67
C LEU A 6 -20.86 -11.90 5.59
N CYS A 7 -20.98 -10.56 5.55
CA CYS A 7 -19.81 -9.68 5.59
C CYS A 7 -19.01 -9.85 6.88
N ALA A 8 -19.66 -9.96 8.03
CA ALA A 8 -18.98 -10.20 9.30
C ALA A 8 -18.23 -11.54 9.31
N LEU A 9 -18.87 -12.62 8.83
CA LEU A 9 -18.24 -13.95 8.76
C LEU A 9 -17.04 -13.99 7.81
N LEU A 10 -17.06 -13.25 6.69
CA LEU A 10 -15.91 -13.14 5.78
C LEU A 10 -14.73 -12.41 6.44
N VAL A 11 -14.99 -11.37 7.24
CA VAL A 11 -13.98 -10.67 8.03
C VAL A 11 -13.41 -11.56 9.15
N PHE A 12 -14.25 -12.32 9.84
CA PHE A 12 -13.82 -13.25 10.91
C PHE A 12 -13.12 -14.52 10.38
N ALA A 13 -13.41 -14.95 9.15
CA ALA A 13 -12.77 -16.09 8.51
C ALA A 13 -11.37 -15.77 7.96
N GLY A 14 -10.86 -14.55 8.14
CA GLY A 14 -9.51 -14.17 7.73
C GLY A 14 -9.32 -14.09 6.21
N VAL A 15 -10.41 -14.10 5.43
CA VAL A 15 -10.36 -13.88 3.98
C VAL A 15 -10.35 -12.37 3.74
N ALA A 16 -9.36 -11.67 4.29
CA ALA A 16 -8.93 -10.41 3.73
C ALA A 16 -8.17 -10.80 2.45
N PRO A 17 -8.62 -10.43 1.24
CA PRO A 17 -7.74 -10.46 0.09
C PRO A 17 -6.56 -9.57 0.46
N ALA A 18 -5.43 -10.17 0.82
CA ALA A 18 -4.20 -9.42 0.98
C ALA A 18 -3.78 -9.06 -0.44
N GLU A 19 -3.74 -7.76 -0.71
CA GLU A 19 -3.18 -7.23 -1.94
C GLU A 19 -1.68 -7.59 -1.92
N ALA A 20 -1.26 -8.49 -2.82
CA ALA A 20 0.08 -9.06 -2.85
C ALA A 20 1.14 -7.96 -3.00
N ASP A 21 0.85 -6.99 -3.86
CA ASP A 21 1.58 -5.73 -4.04
C ASP A 21 1.78 -4.97 -2.72
N MET A 22 0.71 -4.79 -1.94
CA MET A 22 0.79 -4.08 -0.67
C MET A 22 1.69 -4.79 0.33
N LEU A 23 1.71 -6.12 0.36
CA LEU A 23 2.57 -6.87 1.29
C LEU A 23 4.04 -6.69 0.95
N ASP A 24 4.38 -6.79 -0.33
CA ASP A 24 5.74 -6.61 -0.82
C ASP A 24 6.22 -5.17 -0.63
N LEU A 25 5.37 -4.17 -0.93
CA LEU A 25 5.64 -2.76 -0.65
C LEU A 25 5.81 -2.49 0.86
N ASN A 26 4.96 -3.07 1.70
CA ASN A 26 5.11 -2.98 3.15
C ASN A 26 6.47 -3.51 3.61
N GLU A 27 6.93 -4.64 3.05
CA GLU A 27 8.22 -5.19 3.44
C GLU A 27 9.38 -4.30 2.93
N MET A 28 9.33 -3.79 1.69
CA MET A 28 10.33 -2.85 1.17
C MET A 28 10.45 -1.59 2.05
N VAL A 29 9.34 -0.95 2.37
CA VAL A 29 9.34 0.27 3.21
C VAL A 29 9.83 -0.05 4.62
N ARG A 30 9.49 -1.23 5.17
CA ARG A 30 9.97 -1.68 6.47
C ARG A 30 11.49 -1.86 6.48
N GLN A 31 12.05 -2.47 5.44
CA GLN A 31 13.49 -2.70 5.34
C GLN A 31 14.27 -1.40 5.24
N VAL A 32 13.78 -0.42 4.48
CA VAL A 32 14.44 0.90 4.33
C VAL A 32 14.30 1.78 5.58
N THR A 33 13.12 1.80 6.19
CA THR A 33 12.80 2.79 7.24
C THR A 33 12.85 2.24 8.67
N GLY A 34 12.85 0.91 8.83
CA GLY A 34 12.73 0.22 10.12
C GLY A 34 11.35 0.36 10.78
N LYS A 35 10.37 1.01 10.12
CA LYS A 35 9.02 1.23 10.65
C LYS A 35 8.05 0.22 10.06
N ILE A 36 7.03 -0.15 10.83
CA ILE A 36 5.98 -1.07 10.36
C ILE A 36 4.96 -0.26 9.53
N PRO A 37 4.92 -0.35 8.19
CA PRO A 37 4.30 0.72 7.39
C PRO A 37 2.78 0.79 7.55
N ILE A 38 2.13 -0.35 7.75
CA ILE A 38 0.70 -0.40 8.05
C ILE A 38 0.28 0.40 9.30
N PHE A 39 1.17 0.59 10.28
CA PHE A 39 0.87 1.40 11.48
C PHE A 39 1.32 2.85 11.38
N PHE A 40 2.35 3.13 10.58
CA PHE A 40 2.98 4.46 10.55
C PHE A 40 2.60 5.29 9.32
N TYR A 41 2.25 4.66 8.21
CA TYR A 41 2.03 5.35 6.93
C TYR A 41 0.63 5.13 6.35
N SER A 42 -0.09 4.05 6.67
CA SER A 42 -1.40 3.72 6.06
C SER A 42 -2.51 4.78 6.20
N SER A 43 -2.37 5.70 7.14
CA SER A 43 -3.29 6.81 7.40
C SER A 43 -2.55 8.11 7.70
N TYR A 44 -1.33 8.24 7.17
CA TYR A 44 -0.48 9.39 7.41
C TYR A 44 -0.78 10.52 6.42
N GLY A 45 -0.94 11.74 6.93
CA GLY A 45 -1.10 12.91 6.07
C GLY A 45 -2.42 12.89 5.28
N CYS A 46 -2.35 13.36 4.04
CA CYS A 46 -3.49 13.48 3.15
C CYS A 46 -3.50 12.41 2.05
N TYR A 47 -2.33 11.84 1.72
CA TYR A 47 -2.14 10.94 0.57
C TYR A 47 -1.66 9.55 0.95
N CYS A 48 -0.99 9.34 2.09
CA CYS A 48 -0.58 7.98 2.44
C CYS A 48 -1.78 7.14 2.88
N GLY A 49 -2.19 6.18 2.03
CA GLY A 49 -3.31 5.27 2.27
C GLY A 49 -4.28 5.20 1.10
N ILE A 50 -5.58 5.03 1.40
CA ILE A 50 -6.63 4.99 0.39
C ILE A 50 -7.15 6.42 0.16
N GLY A 51 -7.02 6.91 -1.07
CA GLY A 51 -7.54 8.21 -1.49
C GLY A 51 -6.44 9.25 -1.69
N GLY A 52 -6.74 10.52 -1.43
CA GLY A 52 -5.78 11.61 -1.60
C GLY A 52 -6.42 12.89 -2.10
N GLN A 53 -6.43 13.95 -1.27
CA GLN A 53 -6.94 15.26 -1.67
C GLN A 53 -6.29 16.40 -0.87
N GLY A 54 -6.21 17.57 -1.49
CA GLY A 54 -5.68 18.78 -0.85
C GLY A 54 -4.17 18.90 -0.98
N GLN A 55 -3.55 19.67 -0.08
CA GLN A 55 -2.10 19.89 -0.08
C GLN A 55 -1.41 18.81 0.76
N PRO A 56 -0.35 18.15 0.27
CA PRO A 56 0.41 17.20 1.07
C PRO A 56 0.98 17.86 2.33
N ARG A 57 0.86 17.16 3.46
CA ARG A 57 1.19 17.66 4.81
C ARG A 57 2.67 17.98 4.97
N ASP A 58 3.54 17.10 4.49
CA ASP A 58 5.00 17.22 4.61
C ASP A 58 5.72 16.39 3.54
N ALA A 59 7.05 16.28 3.63
CA ALA A 59 7.86 15.54 2.67
C ALA A 59 7.50 14.05 2.57
N THR A 60 7.04 13.43 3.67
CA THR A 60 6.60 12.02 3.64
C THR A 60 5.30 11.89 2.86
N ASP A 61 4.36 12.79 3.11
CA ASP A 61 3.08 12.80 2.42
C ASP A 61 3.23 13.12 0.92
N TRP A 62 4.25 13.92 0.55
CA TRP A 62 4.64 14.12 -0.84
C TRP A 62 5.12 12.84 -1.53
N CYS A 63 5.85 11.96 -0.83
CA CYS A 63 6.22 10.66 -1.39
C CYS A 63 4.97 9.81 -1.70
N CYS A 64 3.97 9.84 -0.82
CA CYS A 64 2.71 9.12 -1.03
C CYS A 64 1.89 9.71 -2.18
N HIS A 65 1.83 11.05 -2.30
CA HIS A 65 1.22 11.71 -3.45
C HIS A 65 1.85 11.24 -4.77
N GLU A 66 3.17 11.22 -4.84
CA GLU A 66 3.90 10.76 -6.05
C GLU A 66 3.68 9.27 -6.32
N HIS A 67 3.64 8.46 -5.26
CA HIS A 67 3.34 7.03 -5.36
C HIS A 67 1.95 6.79 -5.94
N ASP A 68 0.93 7.53 -5.50
CA ASP A 68 -0.41 7.44 -6.08
C ASP A 68 -0.44 7.85 -7.55
N CYS A 69 0.37 8.85 -7.95
CA CYS A 69 0.54 9.21 -9.36
C CYS A 69 1.12 8.06 -10.18
N CYS A 70 2.15 7.39 -9.67
CA CYS A 70 2.73 6.20 -10.29
C CYS A 70 1.69 5.08 -10.45
N TYR A 71 0.93 4.79 -9.39
CA TYR A 71 -0.11 3.76 -9.41
C TYR A 71 -1.26 4.09 -10.37
N ARG A 72 -1.64 5.36 -10.50
CA ARG A 72 -2.62 5.79 -11.52
C ARG A 72 -2.11 5.57 -12.94
N HIS A 73 -0.81 5.81 -13.19
CA HIS A 73 -0.20 5.55 -14.48
C HIS A 73 -0.14 4.05 -14.80
N LEU A 74 0.29 3.21 -13.86
CA LEU A 74 0.31 1.76 -14.02
C LEU A 74 -1.10 1.18 -14.28
N LYS A 75 -2.11 1.71 -13.58
CA LYS A 75 -3.52 1.37 -13.86
C LYS A 75 -3.95 1.76 -15.27
N SER A 76 -3.47 2.90 -15.80
CA SER A 76 -3.76 3.29 -17.18
C SER A 76 -3.06 2.40 -18.22
N ASP A 77 -1.93 1.81 -17.84
CA ASP A 77 -1.18 0.82 -18.64
C ASP A 77 -1.69 -0.61 -18.42
N ASN A 78 -2.81 -0.77 -17.70
CA ASN A 78 -3.52 -2.03 -17.50
C ASN A 78 -2.74 -3.07 -16.66
N CYS A 79 -1.84 -2.61 -15.78
CA CYS A 79 -1.20 -3.42 -14.73
C CYS A 79 -2.16 -3.66 -13.55
N ASP A 80 -2.04 -4.81 -12.89
CA ASP A 80 -2.85 -5.15 -11.72
C ASP A 80 -2.07 -4.90 -10.43
N ILE A 81 -1.92 -3.61 -10.11
CA ILE A 81 -1.17 -3.13 -8.94
C ILE A 81 -1.73 -3.58 -7.56
N SER A 82 -2.83 -4.31 -7.51
CA SER A 82 -3.34 -4.89 -6.26
C SER A 82 -2.87 -6.34 -6.06
N PHE A 83 -2.49 -7.03 -7.13
CA PHE A 83 -2.18 -8.46 -7.10
C PHE A 83 -0.82 -8.82 -7.73
N ASP A 84 -0.22 -7.91 -8.49
CA ASP A 84 1.11 -8.10 -9.05
C ASP A 84 2.16 -8.13 -7.93
N HIS A 85 3.00 -9.15 -7.92
CA HIS A 85 4.10 -9.30 -6.97
C HIS A 85 5.33 -8.53 -7.44
N TYR A 86 6.12 -8.01 -6.49
CA TYR A 86 7.40 -7.40 -6.78
C TYR A 86 8.52 -8.44 -6.69
N ASP A 87 9.21 -8.69 -7.80
CA ASP A 87 10.53 -9.31 -7.75
C ASP A 87 11.56 -8.23 -7.38
N TYR A 88 12.13 -8.33 -6.17
CA TYR A 88 13.17 -7.41 -5.72
C TYR A 88 14.16 -8.10 -4.77
N THR A 89 15.31 -7.46 -4.57
CA THR A 89 16.27 -7.80 -3.53
C THR A 89 16.58 -6.59 -2.66
N PHE A 90 17.01 -6.84 -1.42
CA PHE A 90 17.44 -5.79 -0.51
C PHE A 90 18.90 -5.99 -0.12
N PHE A 91 19.74 -5.02 -0.49
CA PHE A 91 21.17 -5.09 -0.25
C PHE A 91 21.72 -3.74 0.21
N GLN A 92 22.48 -3.77 1.31
CA GLN A 92 23.14 -2.58 1.87
C GLN A 92 22.22 -1.36 2.05
N GLY A 93 20.98 -1.58 2.51
CA GLY A 93 20.03 -0.49 2.76
C GLY A 93 19.26 -0.02 1.54
N ASN A 94 19.39 -0.68 0.39
CA ASN A 94 18.73 -0.29 -0.86
C ASN A 94 17.87 -1.44 -1.42
N VAL A 95 16.72 -1.07 -1.96
CA VAL A 95 15.86 -1.94 -2.76
C VAL A 95 16.41 -1.98 -4.20
N GLN A 96 16.54 -3.17 -4.76
CA GLN A 96 16.93 -3.41 -6.16
C GLN A 96 15.83 -4.24 -6.82
N CYS A 97 15.12 -3.64 -7.76
CA CYS A 97 14.20 -4.31 -8.67
C CYS A 97 14.96 -5.11 -9.73
#